data_AF-A0A941ZYH7-F1
#
_entry.id   AF-A0A941ZYH7-F1
#
_cell.length_a   1.000
_cell.length_b   1.000
_cell.length_c   1.000
_cell.angle_alpha   90.00
_cell.angle_beta   90.00
_cell.angle_gamma   90.00
#
_symmetry.space_group_name_H-M   'P 1'
#
loop_
_entity.id
_entity.type
_entity.pdbx_description
1 polymer ?
#
loop_
_entity_poly.entity_id
_entity_poly.type
_entity_poly.pdbx_seq_one_letter_code
_entity_poly.pdbx_strand_id
1 'polypeptide(L)' 'LWTRYEGVIYERESKLLDFLSVSRTLDDIAEACIVYGRPREPRAFFEFGERAIMKKHLERLRKNGRILQEGKYYTHL' A
#
# COMPACT_ATOMS: atom_id res chain seq x y z
N LEU A 1 -6.46 23.08 6.65
CA LEU A 1 -7.31 21.96 6.17
C LEU A 1 -6.52 20.95 5.31
N TRP A 2 -5.71 21.39 4.35
CA TRP A 2 -4.97 20.52 3.41
C TRP A 2 -3.90 19.61 4.01
N THR A 3 -3.12 20.10 4.99
CA THR A 3 -2.04 19.33 5.66
C THR A 3 -2.54 18.04 6.31
N ARG A 4 -3.81 18.00 6.73
CA ARG A 4 -4.42 16.83 7.37
C ARG A 4 -4.76 15.73 6.37
N TYR A 5 -5.01 16.07 5.11
CA TYR A 5 -5.29 15.10 4.05
C TYR A 5 -4.01 14.42 3.53
N GLU A 6 -2.93 15.19 3.40
CA GLU A 6 -1.61 14.64 3.01
C GLU A 6 -1.07 13.68 4.07
N GLY A 7 -1.32 13.95 5.36
CA GLY A 7 -0.91 13.07 6.46
C GLY A 7 -1.39 11.62 6.30
N VAL A 8 -2.58 11.40 5.73
CA VAL A 8 -3.13 10.06 5.49
C VAL A 8 -2.30 9.30 4.46
N ILE A 9 -1.73 9.99 3.46
CA ILE A 9 -0.87 9.36 2.44
C ILE A 9 0.42 8.87 3.11
N TYR A 10 1.07 9.73 3.88
CA TYR A 10 2.33 9.40 4.54
C TYR A 10 2.17 8.32 5.62
N GLU A 11 1.06 8.34 6.38
CA GLU A 11 0.76 7.30 7.36
C GLU A 11 0.62 5.92 6.69
N ARG A 12 -0.11 5.85 5.57
CA ARG A 12 -0.29 4.61 4.80
C ARG A 12 1.02 4.13 4.20
N GLU A 13 1.84 5.04 3.69
CA GLU A 13 3.16 4.69 3.17
C GLU A 13 4.11 4.20 4.26
N SER A 14 4.08 4.78 5.45
CA SER A 14 4.85 4.27 6.59
C SER A 14 4.46 2.82 6.89
N LYS A 15 3.16 2.55 7.03
CA LYS A 15 2.64 1.19 7.27
C LYS A 15 3.03 0.22 6.14
N LEU A 16 2.96 0.68 4.89
CA LEU A 16 3.34 -0.13 3.73
C LEU A 16 4.85 -0.43 3.74
N LEU A 17 5.70 0.55 4.00
CA LEU A 17 7.15 0.37 4.06
C LEU A 17 7.56 -0.57 5.21
N ASP A 18 6.92 -0.46 6.37
CA ASP A 18 7.12 -1.39 7.49
C ASP A 18 6.71 -2.81 7.09
N PHE A 19 5.59 -2.96 6.37
CA PHE A 19 5.12 -4.25 5.86
C PHE A 19 6.04 -4.86 4.78
N LEU A 20 6.69 -4.00 3.98
CA LEU A 20 7.66 -4.36 2.94
C LEU A 20 9.10 -4.52 3.47
N SER A 21 9.30 -4.52 4.80
CA SER A 21 10.57 -4.96 5.42
C SER A 21 10.94 -6.39 5.05
N VAL A 22 9.96 -7.19 4.62
CA VAL A 22 10.14 -8.45 3.92
C VAL A 22 9.51 -8.35 2.54
N SER A 23 9.99 -9.15 1.59
CA SER A 23 9.46 -9.14 0.23
C SER A 23 8.00 -9.62 0.17
N ARG A 24 7.12 -8.87 -0.49
CA ARG A 24 5.66 -9.14 -0.55
C ARG A 24 5.07 -8.95 -1.94
N THR A 25 4.00 -9.67 -2.24
CA THR A 25 3.21 -9.47 -3.47
C THR A 25 2.10 -8.44 -3.28
N LEU A 26 1.48 -8.00 -4.39
CA LEU A 26 0.30 -7.13 -4.31
C LEU A 26 -0.88 -7.80 -3.58
N ASP A 27 -1.01 -9.13 -3.69
CA ASP A 27 -2.07 -9.86 -3.00
C ASP A 27 -1.86 -9.81 -1.48
N ASP A 28 -0.63 -10.03 -1.01
CA ASP A 28 -0.27 -9.89 0.41
C ASP A 28 -0.53 -8.46 0.92
N ILE A 29 -0.20 -7.45 0.12
CA ILE A 29 -0.39 -6.04 0.47
C ILE A 29 -1.87 -5.69 0.56
N ALA A 30 -2.71 -6.23 -0.33
CA ALA A 30 -4.15 -6.00 -0.29
C ALA A 30 -4.79 -6.68 0.93
N GLU A 31 -4.36 -7.90 1.26
CA GLU A 31 -4.85 -8.64 2.44
C GLU A 31 -4.53 -7.90 3.75
N ALA A 32 -3.43 -7.13 3.80
CA ALA A 32 -3.05 -6.32 4.95
C ALA A 32 -4.03 -5.18 5.28
N CYS A 33 -4.97 -4.85 4.38
CA CYS A 33 -6.03 -3.86 4.59
C CYS A 33 -5.56 -2.50 5.12
N ILE A 34 -4.44 -1.97 4.62
CA ILE A 34 -3.81 -0.75 5.13
C ILE A 34 -4.71 0.49 4.95
N VAL A 35 -5.52 0.56 3.89
CA VAL A 35 -6.46 1.67 3.63
C VAL A 35 -7.68 1.58 4.55
N TYR A 36 -8.33 0.42 4.59
CA TYR A 36 -9.63 0.25 5.27
C TYR A 36 -9.53 -0.22 6.72
N GLY A 37 -8.35 -0.66 7.15
CA GLY A 37 -7.99 -1.15 8.49
C GLY A 37 -8.47 -2.56 8.82
N ARG A 38 -9.46 -3.07 8.08
CA ARG A 38 -10.04 -4.41 8.23
C ARG A 38 -10.78 -4.80 6.94
N PRO A 39 -10.99 -6.10 6.68
CA PRO A 39 -11.88 -6.56 5.61
C PRO A 39 -13.29 -5.96 5.77
N ARG A 40 -13.93 -5.63 4.65
CA ARG A 40 -15.28 -5.02 4.62
C ARG A 40 -16.13 -5.66 3.53
N GLU A 41 -17.44 -5.64 3.73
CA GLU A 41 -18.42 -6.15 2.77
C GLU A 41 -19.04 -5.03 1.94
N PRO A 42 -19.23 -5.21 0.61
CA PRO A 42 -18.93 -6.43 -0.14
C PRO A 42 -17.43 -6.64 -0.40
N ARG A 43 -16.89 -7.82 -0.08
CA ARG A 43 -15.44 -8.11 -0.14
C ARG A 43 -14.80 -7.67 -1.46
N ALA A 44 -15.39 -8.06 -2.60
CA ALA A 44 -14.84 -7.76 -3.92
C ALA A 44 -14.69 -6.25 -4.18
N PHE A 45 -15.60 -5.42 -3.67
CA PHE A 45 -15.56 -3.98 -3.86
C PHE A 45 -14.44 -3.34 -3.03
N PHE A 46 -14.35 -3.69 -1.75
CA PHE A 46 -13.33 -3.14 -0.86
C PHE A 46 -11.93 -3.65 -1.19
N GLU A 47 -11.79 -4.91 -1.58
CA GLU A 47 -10.52 -5.47 -2.03
C GLU A 47 -10.04 -4.79 -3.33
N PHE A 48 -10.95 -4.55 -4.29
CA PHE A 48 -10.62 -3.79 -5.50
C PHE A 48 -10.13 -2.37 -5.17
N GLY A 49 -10.83 -1.67 -4.28
CA GLY A 49 -10.44 -0.34 -3.82
C GLY A 49 -9.09 -0.31 -3.11
N GLU A 50 -8.85 -1.28 -2.22
CA GLU A 50 -7.60 -1.44 -1.48
C GLU A 50 -6.43 -1.63 -2.47
N ARG A 51 -6.56 -2.56 -3.41
CA ARG A 51 -5.55 -2.81 -4.47
C ARG A 51 -5.29 -1.56 -5.30
N ALA A 52 -6.34 -0.86 -5.73
CA ALA A 52 -6.20 0.32 -6.57
C ALA A 52 -5.46 1.46 -5.86
N ILE A 53 -5.70 1.65 -4.57
CA ILE A 53 -5.03 2.67 -3.76
C ILE A 53 -3.59 2.25 -3.45
N MET A 54 -3.36 0.99 -3.05
CA MET A 54 -2.02 0.48 -2.76
C MET A 54 -1.09 0.53 -3.98
N LYS A 55 -1.59 0.25 -5.18
CA LYS A 55 -0.80 0.44 -6.43
C LYS A 55 -0.27 1.87 -6.59
N LYS A 56 -1.07 2.89 -6.26
CA LYS A 56 -0.64 4.30 -6.35
C LYS A 56 0.50 4.61 -5.37
N HIS A 57 0.41 4.06 -4.15
CA HIS A 57 1.49 4.18 -3.16
C HIS A 57 2.77 3.47 -3.62
N LEU A 58 2.66 2.23 -4.11
CA LEU A 58 3.79 1.47 -4.65
C LEU A 58 4.46 2.22 -5.82
N GLU A 59 3.68 2.76 -6.76
CA GLU A 59 4.21 3.54 -7.87
C GLU A 59 4.97 4.78 -7.41
N ARG A 60 4.42 5.54 -6.45
CA ARG A 60 5.07 6.73 -5.90
C ARG A 60 6.34 6.37 -5.13
N LEU A 61 6.30 5.37 -4.26
CA LEU A 61 7.46 4.91 -3.49
C LEU A 61 8.57 4.40 -4.40
N ARG A 62 8.23 3.66 -5.47
CA ARG A 62 9.19 3.17 -6.47
C ARG A 62 9.82 4.34 -7.24
N LYS A 63 9.02 5.31 -7.69
CA LYS A 63 9.54 6.53 -8.35
C LYS A 63 10.49 7.32 -7.45
N ASN A 64 10.27 7.28 -6.13
CA ASN A 64 11.10 7.95 -5.14
C ASN A 64 12.27 7.09 -4.63
N GLY A 65 12.51 5.91 -5.20
CA GLY A 65 13.61 5.04 -4.81
C GLY A 65 13.50 4.47 -3.39
N ARG A 66 12.28 4.37 -2.84
CA ARG A 66 12.02 3.83 -1.49
C ARG A 66 11.74 2.34 -1.48
N ILE A 67 11.37 1.77 -2.62
CA ILE A 67 11.12 0.33 -2.77
C ILE A 67 11.68 -0.16 -4.10
N LEU A 68 12.02 -1.45 -4.14
CA LEU A 68 12.33 -2.18 -5.35
C LEU A 68 11.15 -3.07 -5.74
N GLN A 69 10.90 -3.22 -7.04
CA GLN A 69 9.95 -4.19 -7.57
C GLN A 69 10.70 -5.20 -8.45
N GLU A 70 10.63 -6.49 -8.07
CA GLU A 70 11.21 -7.60 -8.81
C GLU A 70 10.10 -8.57 -9.21
N GLY A 71 9.68 -8.50 -10.47
CA GLY A 71 8.52 -9.23 -10.96
C GLY A 71 7.25 -8.84 -10.19
N LYS A 72 6.68 -9.80 -9.45
CA LYS A 72 5.46 -9.60 -8.64
C LYS A 72 5.73 -9.16 -7.20
N TYR A 73 7.00 -9.11 -6.79
CA TYR A 73 7.40 -8.82 -5.43
C TYR A 73 7.86 -7.38 -5.26
N TYR A 74 7.58 -6.81 -4.10
CA TYR A 74 7.98 -5.49 -3.64
C TYR A 74 8.77 -5.63 -2.34
N THR A 75 9.84 -4.85 -2.21
CA THR A 75 10.72 -4.86 -1.03
C THR A 75 11.15 -3.43 -0.71
N HIS A 76 11.21 -3.06 0.58
CA HIS A 76 11.77 -1.79 1.04
C HIS A 76 13.29 -1.79 0.84
N LEU A 77 13.83 -0.66 0.33
CA LEU A 77 15.27 -0.40 0.18
C LEU A 77 15.91 0.18 1.43
#